data_AF-A0A3L6S1N4-F1
#
_entry.id   AF-A0A3L6S1N4-F1
#
_cell.length_a   1.000
_cell.length_b   1.000
_cell.length_c   1.000
_cell.angle_alpha   90.00
_cell.angle_beta   90.00
_cell.angle_gamma   90.00
#
_symmetry.space_group_name_H-M   'P 1'
#
loop_
_entity.id
_entity.type
_entity.pdbx_description
1 polymer ?
#
loop_
_entity_poly.entity_id
_entity_poly.type
_entity_poly.pdbx_seq_one_letter_code
_entity_poly.pdbx_strand_id
1 'polypeptide(L)'
;MVLTFLGRKEEDVYSGNLNYLYELLAQSLRSLVDKGLVEEDKLNSFNLPMYGPSIDELKAAVKQTGLFDINEIKLFESNWDPYDDSEDDNIVQDSEYLERKKTKYSVIVLSLQRR
;
A
#
# COMPACT_ATOMS: atom_id res chain seq x y z
N MET A 1 -22.13 6.77 1.76
CA MET A 1 -20.96 7.04 0.88
C MET A 1 -20.00 5.87 1.03
N VAL A 2 -19.45 5.36 -0.06
CA VAL A 2 -18.45 4.28 -0.01
C VAL A 2 -17.15 4.83 -0.60
N LEU A 3 -16.05 4.69 0.14
CA LEU A 3 -14.72 5.13 -0.23
C LEU A 3 -13.78 3.93 -0.30
N THR A 4 -12.88 3.93 -1.28
CA THR A 4 -11.90 2.87 -1.49
C THR A 4 -10.51 3.46 -1.57
N PHE A 5 -9.58 2.93 -0.78
CA PHE A 5 -8.20 3.39 -0.68
C PHE A 5 -7.23 2.24 -0.87
N LEU A 6 -6.09 2.51 -1.50
CA LEU A 6 -4.90 1.69 -1.28
C LEU A 6 -4.41 2.00 0.13
N GLY A 7 -4.24 0.97 0.95
CA GLY A 7 -3.88 1.13 2.36
C GLY A 7 -2.79 0.16 2.75
N ARG A 8 -2.59 0.05 4.07
CA ARG A 8 -1.70 -0.94 4.67
C ARG A 8 -2.40 -1.66 5.82
N LYS A 9 -1.98 -2.89 6.04
CA LYS A 9 -2.46 -3.73 7.15
C LYS A 9 -1.58 -3.52 8.38
N GLU A 10 -0.28 -3.35 8.15
CA GLU A 10 0.74 -3.09 9.13
C GLU A 10 0.58 -1.67 9.70
N GLU A 11 0.73 -1.51 11.00
CA GLU A 11 0.72 -0.19 11.62
C GLU A 11 1.93 0.65 11.17
N ASP A 12 3.09 -0.01 11.10
CA ASP A 12 4.33 0.61 10.67
C ASP A 12 4.25 1.04 9.19
N VAL A 13 4.64 2.29 8.96
CA VAL A 13 4.56 2.95 7.66
C VAL A 13 5.53 2.31 6.68
N TYR A 14 6.64 1.75 7.16
CA TYR A 14 7.72 1.22 6.31
C TYR A 14 7.54 -0.24 5.93
N SER A 15 6.74 -1.02 6.65
CA SER A 15 6.50 -2.44 6.38
C SER A 15 5.28 -2.71 5.49
N GLY A 16 4.60 -1.67 5.01
CA GLY A 16 3.42 -1.81 4.16
C GLY A 16 3.71 -2.33 2.75
N ASN A 17 2.80 -3.14 2.22
CA ASN A 17 2.89 -3.75 0.89
C ASN A 17 3.15 -2.77 -0.28
N LEU A 18 2.62 -1.55 -0.21
CA LEU A 18 2.86 -0.49 -1.21
C LEU A 18 4.33 -0.09 -1.30
N ASN A 19 5.09 -0.24 -0.21
CA ASN A 19 6.47 0.17 -0.15
C ASN A 19 7.37 -0.72 -1.01
N TYR A 20 7.02 -1.99 -1.23
CA TYR A 20 7.80 -2.84 -2.13
C TYR A 20 7.86 -2.28 -3.55
N LEU A 21 6.71 -1.81 -4.07
CA LEU A 21 6.67 -1.18 -5.39
C LEU A 21 7.50 0.11 -5.42
N TYR A 22 7.38 0.94 -4.38
CA TYR A 22 8.14 2.19 -4.30
C TYR A 22 9.64 1.96 -4.07
N GLU A 23 10.02 0.88 -3.39
CA GLU A 23 11.40 0.47 -3.22
C GLU A 23 12.00 0.07 -4.57
N LEU A 24 11.31 -0.75 -5.36
CA LEU A 24 11.76 -1.13 -6.71
C LEU A 24 11.91 0.10 -7.62
N LEU A 25 10.99 1.05 -7.54
CA LEU A 25 11.09 2.32 -8.25
C LEU A 25 12.31 3.13 -7.76
N ALA A 26 12.52 3.25 -6.46
CA ALA A 26 13.65 3.96 -5.88
C ALA A 26 14.99 3.35 -6.30
N GLN A 27 15.11 2.02 -6.29
CA GLN A 27 16.29 1.29 -6.78
C GLN A 27 16.52 1.54 -8.28
N SER A 28 15.45 1.52 -9.08
CA SER A 28 15.53 1.81 -10.51
C SER A 28 16.01 3.23 -10.79
N LEU A 29 15.48 4.22 -10.07
CA LEU A 29 15.92 5.61 -10.16
C LEU A 29 17.37 5.79 -9.70
N ARG A 30 17.79 5.10 -8.62
CA ARG A 30 19.18 5.10 -8.18
C ARG A 30 20.11 4.56 -9.25
N SER A 31 19.74 3.49 -9.95
CA SER A 31 20.52 2.97 -11.08
C SER A 31 20.69 3.99 -12.22
N LEU A 32 19.69 4.85 -12.46
CA LEU A 32 19.81 5.93 -13.44
C LEU A 32 20.78 7.02 -12.99
N VAL A 33 20.83 7.33 -11.70
CA VAL A 33 21.82 8.23 -11.11
C VAL A 33 23.23 7.65 -11.25
N ASP A 34 23.42 6.37 -10.92
CA ASP A 34 24.72 5.70 -11.02
C ASP A 34 25.25 5.67 -12.47
N LYS A 35 24.35 5.66 -13.47
CA LYS A 35 24.68 5.76 -14.90
C LYS A 35 24.93 7.19 -15.37
N GLY A 36 24.79 8.19 -14.49
CA GLY A 36 24.93 9.62 -14.82
C GLY A 36 23.79 10.17 -15.68
N LEU A 37 22.65 9.47 -15.78
CA LEU A 37 21.50 9.91 -16.56
C LEU A 37 20.60 10.88 -15.77
N VAL A 38 20.68 10.83 -14.45
CA VAL A 38 19.91 11.67 -13.53
C VAL A 38 20.86 12.24 -12.47
N GLU A 39 20.69 13.51 -12.10
CA GLU A 39 21.43 14.15 -11.02
C GLU A 39 20.96 13.61 -9.66
N GLU A 40 21.90 13.37 -8.74
CA GLU A 40 21.58 12.88 -7.39
C GLU A 40 20.67 13.84 -6.61
N ASP A 41 20.89 15.15 -6.74
CA ASP A 41 20.06 16.17 -6.09
C ASP A 41 18.59 16.10 -6.53
N LYS A 42 18.35 15.77 -7.81
CA LYS A 42 16.99 15.58 -8.33
C LYS A 42 16.32 14.37 -7.70
N LEU A 43 17.05 13.25 -7.58
CA LEU A 43 16.54 12.06 -6.90
C LEU A 43 16.22 12.35 -5.43
N ASN A 44 17.11 13.04 -4.71
CA ASN A 44 16.90 13.38 -3.29
C ASN A 44 15.73 14.34 -3.07
N SER A 45 15.45 15.23 -4.02
CA SER A 45 14.31 16.15 -3.95
C SER A 45 12.98 15.51 -4.33
N PHE A 46 13.01 14.37 -5.01
CA PHE A 46 11.83 13.73 -5.57
C PHE A 46 11.13 12.85 -4.53
N ASN A 47 9.91 13.21 -4.17
CA ASN A 47 9.03 12.41 -3.31
C ASN A 47 7.70 12.14 -4.02
N LEU A 48 7.16 10.94 -3.84
CA LEU A 48 5.86 10.57 -4.39
C LEU A 48 4.73 11.10 -3.50
N PRO A 49 3.72 11.80 -4.06
CA PRO A 49 2.58 12.32 -3.30
C PRO A 49 1.53 11.23 -3.06
N MET A 50 1.97 10.04 -2.65
CA MET A 50 1.13 8.87 -2.43
C MET A 50 1.31 8.40 -1.00
N TYR A 51 0.21 8.11 -0.33
CA TYR A 51 0.22 7.61 1.05
C TYR A 51 -0.82 6.52 1.20
N GLY A 52 -0.40 5.36 1.69
CA GLY A 52 -1.28 4.24 2.02
C GLY A 52 -1.60 4.25 3.51
N PRO A 53 -2.76 4.76 3.95
CA PRO A 53 -3.10 4.84 5.36
C PRO A 53 -3.40 3.47 5.95
N SER A 54 -3.24 3.35 7.26
CA SER A 54 -3.76 2.22 8.04
C SER A 54 -5.26 2.40 8.31
N ILE A 55 -5.92 1.31 8.72
CA ILE A 55 -7.32 1.35 9.16
C ILE A 55 -7.52 2.34 10.31
N ASP A 56 -6.56 2.40 11.24
CA ASP A 56 -6.70 3.23 12.44
C ASP A 56 -6.47 4.71 12.16
N GLU A 57 -5.57 5.04 11.22
CA GLU A 57 -5.41 6.40 10.71
C GLU A 57 -6.70 6.89 10.03
N LEU A 58 -7.33 6.04 9.20
CA LEU A 58 -8.61 6.37 8.57
C LEU A 58 -9.72 6.58 9.61
N LYS A 59 -9.82 5.71 10.61
CA LYS A 59 -10.80 5.87 11.70
C LYS A 59 -10.57 7.17 12.47
N ALA A 60 -9.32 7.49 12.77
CA ALA A 60 -8.95 8.73 13.46
C ALA A 60 -9.33 9.96 12.63
N ALA A 61 -9.02 9.96 11.33
CA ALA A 61 -9.37 11.04 10.41
C ALA A 61 -10.89 11.26 10.31
N VAL A 62 -11.68 10.19 10.15
CA VAL A 62 -13.15 10.30 10.11
C VAL A 62 -13.69 10.86 11.42
N LYS A 63 -13.22 10.35 12.56
CA LYS A 63 -13.63 10.87 13.88
C LYS A 63 -13.28 12.35 14.05
N GLN A 64 -12.12 12.78 13.58
CA GLN A 64 -11.70 14.17 13.62
C GLN A 64 -12.62 15.09 12.80
N THR A 65 -13.12 14.63 11.65
CA THR A 65 -14.08 15.43 10.86
C THR A 65 -15.42 15.59 11.58
N GLY A 66 -15.89 14.58 12.31
CA GLY A 66 -17.15 14.61 13.06
C GLY A 66 -18.42 14.69 12.19
N LEU A 67 -18.29 14.68 10.87
CA LEU A 67 -19.40 14.82 9.90
C LEU A 67 -20.05 13.49 9.51
N PHE A 68 -19.33 12.38 9.72
CA PHE A 68 -19.74 11.06 9.27
C PHE A 68 -19.62 10.03 10.39
N ASP A 69 -20.54 9.08 10.40
CA ASP A 69 -20.42 7.83 11.14
C ASP A 69 -19.89 6.73 10.23
N ILE A 70 -19.07 5.85 10.80
CA ILE A 70 -18.54 4.67 10.09
C ILE A 70 -19.55 3.54 10.23
N ASN A 71 -20.15 3.14 9.10
CA ASN A 71 -21.04 1.99 9.06
C ASN A 71 -20.24 0.69 9.00
N GLU A 72 -19.24 0.64 8.11
CA GLU A 72 -18.41 -0.54 7.90
C GLU A 72 -17.03 -0.14 7.40
N ILE A 73 -15.99 -0.86 7.83
CA ILE A 73 -14.63 -0.76 7.27
C ILE A 73 -14.08 -2.18 7.07
N LYS A 74 -13.57 -2.45 5.87
CA LYS A 74 -13.00 -3.75 5.48
C LYS A 74 -11.64 -3.54 4.82
N LEU A 75 -10.73 -4.48 5.06
CA LEU A 75 -9.44 -4.54 4.38
C LEU A 75 -9.37 -5.85 3.60
N PHE A 76 -8.97 -5.74 2.34
CA PHE A 76 -8.77 -6.85 1.43
C PHE A 76 -7.31 -6.86 0.98
N GLU A 77 -6.75 -8.04 0.76
CA GLU A 77 -5.45 -8.19 0.09
C GLU A 77 -5.72 -8.68 -1.33
N SER A 78 -5.11 -8.05 -2.31
CA SER A 78 -5.24 -8.40 -3.73
C SER A 78 -3.85 -8.51 -4.37
N ASN A 79 -3.73 -9.30 -5.43
CA ASN A 79 -2.46 -9.53 -6.10
C ASN A 79 -2.16 -8.43 -7.14
N TRP A 80 -0.92 -7.98 -7.18
CA TRP A 80 -0.40 -7.09 -8.21
C TRP A 80 -0.29 -7.77 -9.57
N ASP A 81 -0.06 -9.08 -9.60
CA ASP A 81 -0.02 -9.85 -10.83
C ASP A 81 -1.45 -10.20 -11.28
N PRO A 82 -1.95 -9.61 -12.38
CA PRO A 82 -3.28 -9.88 -12.88
C PRO A 82 -3.43 -11.29 -13.47
N TYR A 83 -2.32 -12.00 -13.68
CA TYR A 83 -2.27 -13.37 -14.19
C TYR A 83 -2.00 -14.40 -13.09
N ASP A 84 -1.83 -14.00 -11.83
CA ASP A 84 -1.69 -14.94 -10.74
C ASP A 84 -3.06 -15.54 -10.40
N ASP A 85 -3.31 -16.70 -11.00
CA ASP A 85 -4.48 -17.54 -10.88
C ASP A 85 -4.33 -18.60 -9.77
N SER A 86 -3.30 -18.49 -8.91
CA SER A 86 -3.12 -19.40 -7.78
C SER A 86 -4.14 -19.12 -6.65
N GLU A 87 -5.25 -19.85 -6.66
CA GLU A 87 -6.15 -20.00 -5.49
C GLU A 87 -5.53 -21.00 -4.49
N ASP A 88 -4.36 -20.72 -3.92
CA ASP A 88 -3.71 -21.68 -3.03
C ASP A 88 -3.56 -21.18 -1.59
N ASP A 89 -4.55 -21.55 -0.76
CA ASP A 89 -4.52 -21.48 0.71
C ASP A 89 -3.56 -22.51 1.34
N ASN A 90 -2.85 -23.33 0.54
CA ASN A 90 -1.88 -24.28 1.09
C ASN A 90 -0.56 -23.60 1.45
N ILE A 91 -0.47 -23.27 2.74
CA ILE A 91 0.70 -22.73 3.42
C ILE A 91 1.82 -23.78 3.45
N VAL A 92 2.74 -23.71 2.50
CA VAL A 92 4.10 -24.23 2.68
C VAL A 92 4.99 -23.04 3.01
N GLN A 93 5.53 -23.01 4.23
CA GLN A 93 6.49 -22.00 4.67
C GLN A 93 7.83 -22.21 3.96
N ASP A 94 7.95 -21.72 2.73
CA ASP A 94 9.21 -21.65 1.99
C ASP A 94 9.46 -20.23 1.46
N SER A 95 10.63 -19.96 0.89
CA SER A 95 11.03 -18.69 0.28
C SER A 95 9.99 -18.13 -0.71
N GLU A 96 9.28 -19.02 -1.39
CA GLU A 96 8.19 -18.72 -2.32
C GLU A 96 7.01 -18.01 -1.63
N TYR A 97 6.76 -18.27 -0.34
CA TYR A 97 5.69 -17.61 0.42
C TYR A 97 5.98 -16.14 0.70
N LEU A 98 7.25 -15.78 0.96
CA LEU A 98 7.64 -14.38 1.15
C LEU A 98 7.52 -13.60 -0.17
N GLU A 99 7.93 -14.21 -1.29
CA GLU A 99 7.75 -13.63 -2.63
C GLU A 99 6.27 -13.38 -2.92
N ARG A 100 5.38 -14.34 -2.63
CA ARG A 100 3.92 -14.18 -2.78
C ARG A 100 3.29 -13.15 -1.84
N LYS A 101 3.93 -12.82 -0.72
CA LYS A 101 3.49 -11.70 0.14
C LYS A 101 3.87 -10.34 -0.43
N LYS A 102 5.05 -10.24 -1.07
CA LYS A 102 5.50 -9.01 -1.73
C LYS A 102 4.65 -8.64 -2.95
N THR A 103 3.96 -9.61 -3.55
CA THR A 103 3.08 -9.40 -4.70
C THR A 103 1.66 -9.00 -4.32
N LYS A 104 1.32 -8.84 -3.04
CA LYS A 104 -0.02 -8.37 -2.65
C LYS A 104 -0.03 -6.88 -2.34
N TYR A 105 -1.19 -6.24 -2.49
CA TYR A 105 -1.48 -4.91 -1.96
C TYR A 105 -2.76 -4.94 -1.12
N SER A 106 -2.86 -4.01 -0.19
CA SER A 106 -4.02 -3.89 0.68
C SER A 106 -4.97 -2.81 0.17
N VAL A 107 -6.25 -3.14 0.08
CA VAL A 107 -7.34 -2.23 -0.28
C VAL A 107 -8.25 -2.07 0.92
N ILE A 108 -8.48 -0.84 1.34
CA ILE A 108 -9.42 -0.51 2.41
C ILE A 108 -10.70 0.03 1.79
N VAL A 109 -11.82 -0.59 2.10
CA VAL A 109 -13.16 -0.13 1.73
C VAL A 109 -13.86 0.39 2.98
N LEU A 110 -14.31 1.63 2.93
CA LEU A 110 -14.92 2.36 4.03
C LEU A 110 -16.32 2.82 3.62
N SER A 111 -17.33 2.36 4.37
CA SER A 111 -18.72 2.79 4.25
C SER A 111 -19.03 3.82 5.33
N LEU A 112 -19.43 5.01 4.89
CA LEU A 112 -19.76 6.16 5.72
C LEU A 112 -21.22 6.57 5.57
N GLN A 113 -21.84 6.94 6.69
CA GLN A 113 -23.15 7.57 6.73
C GLN A 113 -23.01 9.00 7.23
N ARG A 114 -23.70 9.93 6.58
CA ARG A 114 -23.73 11.32 7.03
C ARG A 114 -24.55 11.41 8.32
N ARG A 115 -24.03 12.14 9.31
CA ARG A 115 -24.80 12.52 10.51
C ARG A 115 -25.88 13.54 10.19
#